data_AF-A0A2A5XX96-F1
#
_entry.id   AF-A0A2A5XX96-F1
#
_cell.length_a   1.000
_cell.length_b   1.000
_cell.length_c   1.000
_cell.angle_alpha   90.00
_cell.angle_beta   90.00
_cell.angle_gamma   90.00
#
_symmetry.space_group_name_H-M   'P 1'
#
loop_
_entity.id
_entity.type
_entity.pdbx_description
1 polymer ?
#
loop_
_entity_poly.entity_id
_entity_poly.type
_entity_poly.pdbx_seq_one_letter_code
_entity_poly.pdbx_strand_id
1 'polypeptide(L)' 'MKNTFAVDQYNIEEIFNEENFSGAIMGMGLSKSYQQGSKKICIYNTINGQDKLVFKNNKVKCPAEYPEKKK' A
#
# COMPACT_ATOMS: atom_id res chain seq x y z
N MET A 1 20.61 -13.76 34.44
CA MET A 1 20.89 -13.13 33.13
C MET A 1 19.65 -12.36 32.70
N LYS A 2 19.76 -11.04 32.52
CA LYS A 2 18.64 -10.18 32.10
C LYS A 2 18.65 -10.13 30.58
N ASN A 3 17.78 -10.89 29.92
CA ASN A 3 17.55 -10.71 28.49
C ASN A 3 16.52 -9.59 28.31
N THR A 4 17.02 -8.36 28.29
CA THR A 4 16.24 -7.22 27.82
C THR A 4 16.23 -7.26 26.30
N PHE A 5 15.24 -7.93 25.72
CA PHE A 5 14.88 -7.68 24.32
C PHE A 5 14.19 -6.32 24.30
N ALA A 6 14.95 -5.27 23.96
CA ALA A 6 14.37 -4.00 23.59
C ALA A 6 13.56 -4.23 22.31
N VAL A 7 12.25 -4.44 22.47
CA VAL A 7 11.31 -4.28 21.36
C VAL A 7 11.27 -2.78 21.13
N ASP A 8 12.04 -2.32 20.14
CA ASP A 8 11.91 -0.97 19.59
C ASP A 8 10.43 -0.66 19.45
N GLN A 9 10.02 0.51 19.94
CA GLN A 9 8.65 1.00 19.85
C GLN A 9 8.33 1.27 18.37
N TYR A 10 8.09 0.22 17.59
CA TYR A 10 7.49 0.34 16.28
C TYR A 10 6.10 0.93 16.52
N ASN A 11 5.89 2.18 16.11
CA ASN A 11 4.55 2.71 15.91
C ASN A 11 3.88 1.79 14.88
N ILE A 12 3.14 0.80 15.34
CA ILE A 12 2.31 -0.05 14.50
C ILE A 12 1.15 0.85 14.08
N GLU A 13 1.34 1.61 13.00
CA GLU A 13 0.25 2.35 12.38
C GLU A 13 -0.77 1.29 11.89
N GLU A 14 -1.92 1.22 12.58
CA GLU A 14 -2.99 0.27 12.30
C GLU A 14 -3.42 0.36 10.83
N ILE A 15 -3.66 -0.82 10.23
CA ILE A 15 -4.15 -0.96 8.87
C ILE A 15 -5.66 -1.14 8.93
N PHE A 16 -6.38 -0.36 8.15
CA PHE A 16 -7.84 -0.42 8.08
C PHE A 16 -8.33 -0.14 6.66
N ASN A 17 -9.61 -0.45 6.40
CA ASN A 17 -10.24 -0.31 5.09
C ASN A 17 -9.42 -0.96 3.97
N GLU A 18 -9.00 -2.21 4.22
CA GLU A 18 -8.32 -3.04 3.24
C GLU A 18 -9.30 -3.50 2.16
N GLU A 19 -8.91 -3.32 0.90
CA GLU A 19 -9.64 -3.76 -0.27
C GLU A 19 -8.67 -4.53 -1.19
N ASN A 20 -9.12 -5.66 -1.71
CA ASN A 20 -8.37 -6.47 -2.65
C ASN A 20 -9.04 -6.42 -4.03
N PHE A 21 -8.23 -6.44 -5.08
CA PHE A 21 -8.63 -6.23 -6.46
C PHE A 21 -7.93 -7.27 -7.35
N SER A 22 -8.55 -7.61 -8.47
CA SER A 22 -8.02 -8.64 -9.39
C SER A 22 -6.97 -8.12 -10.40
N GLY A 23 -6.52 -6.87 -10.26
CA GLY A 23 -5.79 -6.17 -11.32
C GLY A 23 -6.74 -5.64 -12.40
N ALA A 24 -6.51 -4.42 -12.89
CA ALA A 24 -7.38 -3.74 -13.85
C ALA A 24 -7.25 -4.25 -15.29
N ILE A 25 -6.05 -4.71 -15.70
CA ILE A 25 -5.75 -5.13 -17.07
C ILE A 25 -4.99 -6.45 -17.01
N MET A 26 -5.68 -7.57 -17.31
CA MET A 26 -5.06 -8.90 -17.40
C MET A 26 -4.18 -9.27 -16.18
N GLY A 27 -4.62 -8.91 -14.97
CA GLY A 27 -3.88 -9.17 -13.72
C GLY A 27 -2.82 -8.11 -13.35
N MET A 28 -2.55 -7.15 -14.24
CA MET A 28 -1.78 -5.93 -13.96
C MET A 28 -2.70 -4.78 -13.52
N GLY A 29 -2.19 -3.86 -12.71
CA GLY A 29 -2.95 -2.77 -12.11
C GLY A 29 -3.17 -2.99 -10.61
N LEU A 30 -4.09 -2.23 -10.03
CA LEU A 30 -4.35 -2.22 -8.60
C LEU A 30 -4.72 -3.62 -8.12
N SER A 31 -3.99 -4.12 -7.13
CA SER A 31 -4.21 -5.44 -6.53
C SER A 31 -4.66 -5.35 -5.07
N LYS A 32 -4.19 -4.34 -4.35
CA LYS A 32 -4.60 -4.12 -2.95
C LYS A 32 -4.56 -2.64 -2.60
N SER A 33 -5.48 -2.20 -1.75
CA SER A 33 -5.43 -0.88 -1.14
C SER A 33 -5.75 -0.94 0.33
N TYR A 34 -5.16 -0.07 1.12
CA TYR A 34 -5.47 0.05 2.55
C TYR A 34 -5.13 1.44 3.08
N GLN A 35 -5.70 1.79 4.23
CA GLN A 35 -5.37 3.02 4.94
C GLN A 35 -4.42 2.71 6.09
N GLN A 36 -3.46 3.61 6.31
CA GLN A 36 -2.49 3.53 7.39
C GLN A 36 -2.31 4.94 7.97
N GLY A 37 -2.93 5.19 9.12
CA GLY A 37 -3.06 6.53 9.69
C GLY A 37 -3.74 7.52 8.71
N SER A 38 -3.06 8.61 8.39
CA SER A 38 -3.52 9.62 7.42
C SER A 38 -3.21 9.29 5.97
N LYS A 39 -2.54 8.15 5.69
CA LYS A 39 -2.09 7.77 4.35
C LYS A 39 -3.06 6.78 3.70
N LYS A 40 -3.19 6.86 2.38
CA LYS A 40 -3.74 5.76 1.56
C LYS A 40 -2.57 5.05 0.88
N ILE A 41 -2.52 3.74 1.02
CA ILE A 41 -1.56 2.87 0.35
C ILE A 41 -2.27 2.12 -0.78
N CYS A 42 -1.63 2.09 -1.94
CA CYS A 42 -2.10 1.40 -3.13
C CYS A 42 -0.98 0.50 -3.64
N ILE A 43 -1.30 -0.77 -3.84
CA ILE A 43 -0.36 -1.82 -4.27
C ILE A 43 -0.81 -2.27 -5.65
N TYR A 44 0.12 -2.29 -6.59
CA TYR A 44 -0.12 -2.57 -7.99
C TYR A 44 0.71 -3.75 -8.45
N ASN A 45 0.11 -4.65 -9.20
CA ASN A 45 0.85 -5.64 -9.95
C ASN A 45 1.28 -5.02 -11.28
N THR A 46 2.55 -5.12 -11.63
CA THR A 46 3.11 -4.65 -12.90
C THR A 46 3.88 -5.78 -13.56
N ILE A 47 4.27 -5.59 -14.83
CA ILE A 47 5.08 -6.59 -15.56
C ILE A 47 6.42 -6.88 -14.86
N ASN A 48 6.91 -5.92 -14.06
CA ASN A 48 8.16 -6.02 -13.33
C ASN A 48 8.00 -6.50 -11.88
N GLY A 49 6.77 -6.84 -11.45
CA GLY A 49 6.49 -7.30 -10.09
C GLY A 49 5.39 -6.50 -9.40
N GLN A 50 5.70 -5.91 -8.25
CA GLN A 50 4.73 -5.17 -7.45
C GLN A 50 5.24 -3.76 -7.13
N ASP A 51 4.43 -2.76 -7.45
CA ASP A 51 4.71 -1.36 -7.17
C ASP A 51 3.80 -0.81 -6.07
N LYS A 52 4.31 0.18 -5.32
CA LYS A 52 3.59 0.83 -4.22
C LYS A 52 3.45 2.32 -4.49
N LEU A 53 2.22 2.81 -4.35
CA LEU A 53 1.90 4.23 -4.36
C LEU A 53 1.36 4.63 -2.99
N VAL A 54 1.86 5.77 -2.47
CA VAL A 54 1.50 6.28 -1.15
C VAL A 54 0.96 7.69 -1.28
N PHE A 55 -0.30 7.87 -0.92
CA PHE A 55 -0.91 9.19 -0.79
C PHE A 55 -0.86 9.64 0.67
N LYS A 56 -0.50 10.91 0.91
CA LYS A 56 -0.53 11.52 2.25
C LYS A 56 -1.95 11.80 2.76
N ASN A 57 -2.98 11.50 1.95
CA ASN A 57 -4.38 11.72 2.27
C ASN A 57 -5.13 10.38 2.11
N ASN A 58 -5.76 9.93 3.19
CA ASN A 58 -6.48 8.66 3.25
C ASN A 58 -7.82 8.68 2.51
N LYS A 59 -8.36 9.86 2.17
CA LYS A 59 -9.63 10.01 1.42
C LYS A 59 -9.47 9.84 -0.09
N VAL A 60 -8.24 9.72 -0.60
CA VAL A 60 -7.97 9.53 -2.02
C VAL A 60 -8.26 8.08 -2.41
N LYS A 61 -8.93 7.88 -3.54
CA LYS A 61 -9.09 6.55 -4.14
C LYS A 61 -7.84 6.19 -4.95
N CYS A 62 -7.40 4.95 -4.82
CA CYS A 62 -6.33 4.43 -5.65
C CYS A 62 -6.81 4.37 -7.11
N PRO A 63 -6.05 4.90 -8.09
CA PRO A 63 -6.36 4.65 -9.49
C PRO A 63 -6.29 3.14 -9.77
N ALA A 64 -7.11 2.66 -10.70
CA ALA A 64 -7.13 1.24 -11.07
C ALA A 64 -5.83 0.82 -11.80
N GLU A 65 -5.24 1.74 -12.55
CA GLU A 65 -3.97 1.56 -13.25
C GLU A 65 -2.83 2.26 -12.50
N TYR A 66 -1.60 1.76 -12.65
CA TYR A 66 -0.44 2.42 -12.06
C TYR A 66 -0.18 3.72 -12.84
N PRO A 67 -0.18 4.90 -12.19
CA PRO A 67 0.09 6.14 -12.89
C PRO A 67 1.56 6.14 -13.33
N GLU A 68 1.81 5.94 -14.62
CA GLU A 68 3.14 6.12 -15.18
C GLU A 68 3.63 7.51 -14.80
N LYS A 69 4.80 7.60 -14.16
CA LYS A 69 5.49 8.88 -14.03
C LYS A 69 5.77 9.32 -15.46
N LYS A 70 5.02 10.31 -15.96
CA LYS A 70 5.41 11.04 -17.16
C LYS A 70 6.83 11.55 -16.90
N LYS A 71 7.81 10.96 -17.59
CA LYS A 71 9.19 11.43 -17.60
C LYS A 71 9.25 12.80 -18.27
#